data_AF-A0A7C3DLZ4-F1
#
_entry.id   AF-A0A7C3DLZ4-F1
#
_cell.length_a   1.000
_cell.length_b   1.000
_cell.length_c   1.000
_cell.angle_alpha   90.00
_cell.angle_beta   90.00
_cell.angle_gamma   90.00
#
_symmetry.space_group_name_H-M   'P 1'
#
loop_
_entity.id
_entity.type
_entity.pdbx_description
1 polymer ?
#
loop_
_entity_poly.entity_id
_entity_poly.type
_entity_poly.pdbx_seq_one_letter_code
_entity_poly.pdbx_strand_id
1 'polypeptide(L)'
;MGLISEYLSAALRQARYKPSEGGFIEASVPGLAGVMVRGRTFEECRERLQDELELYLARTLLAHEALPEIPGASNALQTLALEIHPSASLVEQTILQTARTILEEVRLLRRGGGSPEKPRIPEARRPSLRISEYVQEVGLGVQPAHNGLSEAEEKIFERVSSFLGERYGSLEGLYQKLKAATQKDNGEFQYSLASLSQQDIGINTQLCTLLKEGGLLKSYTYSPKQRRIYARLADDGKTRSLITGGWLERYARQVVQLTLRRRNIPHDLLLNPVLLYPNGDRFEVDLLLRTPQLFLLLECKTGGYEENLERHQRIAADLRIPAKQVLYLLLGVPETVLDELSRQWGFTFVNEKTLSERLERLLG
;
A
#
# COMPACT_ATOMS: atom_id res chain seq x y z
N MET A 1 15.97 7.76 40.02
CA MET A 1 15.08 7.34 38.91
C MET A 1 15.65 6.05 38.34
N GLY A 2 14.82 5.11 37.87
CA GLY A 2 15.32 3.88 37.23
C GLY A 2 15.98 4.18 35.88
N LEU A 3 16.89 3.32 35.42
CA LEU A 3 17.65 3.49 34.16
C LEU A 3 16.75 3.76 32.95
N ILE A 4 15.65 3.01 32.83
CA ILE A 4 14.64 3.17 31.78
C ILE A 4 13.94 4.53 31.90
N SER A 5 13.47 4.88 33.10
CA SER A 5 12.77 6.14 33.34
C SER A 5 13.67 7.35 33.07
N GLU A 6 14.97 7.23 33.34
CA GLU A 6 15.96 8.28 33.05
C GLU A 6 16.11 8.49 31.54
N TYR A 7 16.29 7.42 30.76
CA TYR A 7 16.39 7.50 29.30
C TYR A 7 15.12 8.09 28.67
N LEU A 8 13.94 7.60 29.08
CA LEU A 8 12.66 8.12 28.60
C LEU A 8 12.47 9.59 28.97
N SER A 9 12.84 9.98 30.19
CA SER A 9 12.77 11.39 30.63
C SER A 9 13.71 12.28 29.82
N ALA A 10 14.92 11.81 29.50
CA ALA A 10 15.86 12.53 28.66
C ALA A 10 15.32 12.67 27.22
N ALA A 11 14.76 11.60 26.65
CA ALA A 11 14.13 11.61 25.33
C ALA A 11 12.97 12.62 25.26
N LEU A 12 12.08 12.60 26.26
CA LEU A 12 10.96 13.53 26.35
C LEU A 12 11.39 14.99 26.50
N ARG A 13 12.52 15.28 27.18
CA ARG A 13 13.08 16.64 27.25
C ARG A 13 13.61 17.14 25.90
N GLN A 14 14.06 16.23 25.04
CA GLN A 14 14.55 16.57 23.70
C GLN A 14 13.42 16.60 22.66
N ALA A 15 12.20 16.21 23.04
CA ALA A 15 11.06 16.18 22.14
C ALA A 15 10.78 17.55 21.52
N ARG A 16 10.59 17.56 20.21
CA ARG A 16 10.19 18.75 19.45
C ARG A 16 8.73 18.64 19.07
N TYR A 17 7.99 19.68 19.43
CA TYR A 17 6.58 19.82 19.12
C TYR A 17 6.42 20.86 18.02
N LYS A 18 5.74 20.50 16.94
CA LYS A 18 5.48 21.40 15.82
C LYS A 18 3.99 21.40 15.48
N PRO A 19 3.40 22.57 15.17
CA PRO A 19 2.08 22.61 14.58
C PRO A 19 2.09 21.85 13.24
N SER A 20 1.07 21.03 13.03
CA SER A 20 0.80 20.31 11.79
C SER A 20 -0.56 20.72 11.25
N GLU A 21 -0.80 20.45 9.97
CA GLU A 21 -2.11 20.66 9.35
C GLU A 21 -3.25 19.99 10.14
N GLY A 22 -4.41 20.64 10.16
CA GLY A 22 -5.60 20.15 10.85
C GLY A 22 -5.66 20.44 12.35
N GLY A 23 -4.84 21.37 12.86
CA GLY A 23 -4.85 21.77 14.28
C GLY A 23 -4.19 20.75 15.21
N PHE A 24 -3.42 19.83 14.66
CA PHE A 24 -2.65 18.86 15.42
C PHE A 24 -1.27 19.40 15.79
N ILE A 25 -0.71 18.85 16.86
CA ILE A 25 0.67 19.02 17.26
C ILE A 25 1.36 17.69 16.98
N GLU A 26 2.43 17.73 16.23
CA GLU A 26 3.31 16.59 15.99
C GLU A 26 4.48 16.64 16.96
N ALA A 27 4.78 15.52 17.59
CA ALA A 27 5.93 15.37 18.46
C ALA A 27 6.88 14.31 17.93
N SER A 28 8.16 14.63 17.94
CA SER A 28 9.25 13.75 17.54
C SER A 28 10.46 13.97 18.43
N VAL A 29 11.32 12.96 18.57
CA VAL A 29 12.59 13.10 19.29
C VAL A 29 13.73 13.08 18.26
N PRO A 30 14.50 14.17 18.13
CA PRO A 30 15.66 14.20 17.23
C PRO A 30 16.64 13.07 17.56
N GLY A 31 17.08 12.33 16.54
CA GLY A 31 17.99 11.19 16.71
C GLY A 31 17.30 9.84 16.89
N LEU A 32 15.98 9.79 17.13
CA LEU A 32 15.20 8.56 17.15
C LEU A 32 14.45 8.38 15.83
N ALA A 33 14.99 7.57 14.93
CA ALA A 33 14.34 7.28 13.65
C ALA A 33 13.03 6.50 13.87
N GLY A 34 11.94 6.99 13.27
CA GLY A 34 10.63 6.33 13.31
C GLY A 34 9.77 6.64 14.53
N VAL A 35 10.24 7.43 15.50
CA VAL A 35 9.43 7.87 16.65
C VAL A 35 8.80 9.23 16.33
N MET A 36 7.54 9.18 15.88
CA MET A 36 6.73 10.37 15.61
C MET A 36 5.30 10.09 16.02
N VAL A 37 4.72 10.99 16.80
CA VAL A 37 3.32 10.90 17.24
C VAL A 37 2.60 12.22 16.99
N ARG A 38 1.26 12.17 16.98
CA ARG A 38 0.42 13.36 16.85
C ARG A 38 -0.65 13.37 17.93
N GLY A 39 -0.98 14.56 18.43
CA GLY A 39 -2.06 14.81 19.38
C GLY A 39 -2.76 16.14 19.05
N ARG A 40 -4.01 16.29 19.47
CA ARG A 40 -4.78 17.54 19.29
C ARG A 40 -4.35 18.61 20.29
N THR A 41 -3.81 18.18 21.42
CA THR A 41 -3.25 19.05 22.44
C THR A 41 -1.80 18.67 22.69
N PHE A 42 -1.05 19.59 23.30
CA PHE A 42 0.32 19.32 23.73
C PHE A 42 0.36 18.12 24.68
N GLU A 43 -0.60 18.05 25.62
CA GLU A 43 -0.64 16.99 26.63
C GLU A 43 -0.92 15.62 26.02
N GLU A 44 -1.91 15.52 25.12
CA GLU A 44 -2.19 14.27 24.39
C GLU A 44 -0.99 13.82 23.56
N CYS A 45 -0.30 14.77 22.93
CA CYS A 45 0.88 14.48 22.14
C CYS A 45 2.06 14.01 23.01
N ARG A 46 2.21 14.58 24.21
CA ARG A 46 3.23 14.18 25.18
C ARG A 46 2.97 12.78 25.73
N GLU A 47 1.73 12.46 26.10
CA GLU A 47 1.34 11.12 26.57
C GLU A 47 1.59 10.06 25.50
N ARG A 48 1.14 10.29 24.27
CA ARG A 48 1.40 9.37 23.15
C ARG A 48 2.88 9.21 22.85
N LEU A 49 3.66 10.29 22.96
CA LEU A 49 5.09 10.22 22.71
C LEU A 49 5.76 9.36 23.77
N GLN A 50 5.33 9.45 25.02
CA GLN A 50 5.83 8.61 26.09
C GLN A 50 5.55 7.13 25.80
N ASP A 51 4.33 6.77 25.43
CA ASP A 51 3.96 5.38 25.09
C ASP A 51 4.79 4.84 23.90
N GLU A 52 4.98 5.65 22.86
CA GLU A 52 5.75 5.25 21.69
C GLU A 52 7.25 5.11 22.00
N LEU A 53 7.79 5.98 22.86
CA LEU A 53 9.17 5.88 23.34
C LEU A 53 9.38 4.62 24.19
N GLU A 54 8.42 4.26 25.05
CA GLU A 54 8.46 3.01 25.82
C GLU A 54 8.49 1.80 24.90
N LEU A 55 7.62 1.78 23.87
CA LEU A 55 7.59 0.70 22.90
C LEU A 55 8.86 0.61 22.06
N TYR A 56 9.38 1.75 21.58
CA TYR A 56 10.63 1.84 20.84
C TYR A 56 11.80 1.28 21.66
N LEU A 57 11.90 1.70 22.93
CA LEU A 57 12.95 1.24 23.83
C LEU A 57 12.86 -0.26 24.06
N ALA A 58 11.66 -0.78 24.33
CA ALA A 58 11.44 -2.22 24.52
C ALA A 58 11.86 -3.03 23.30
N ARG A 59 11.53 -2.58 22.08
CA ARG A 59 11.93 -3.25 20.83
C ARG A 59 13.43 -3.25 20.62
N THR A 60 14.07 -2.10 20.83
CA THR A 60 15.52 -1.93 20.63
C THR A 60 16.32 -2.79 21.61
N LEU A 61 15.91 -2.82 22.89
CA LEU A 61 16.48 -3.69 23.92
C LEU A 61 16.29 -5.17 23.59
N LEU A 62 15.09 -5.59 23.17
CA LEU A 62 14.83 -6.98 22.78
C LEU A 62 15.65 -7.40 21.55
N ALA A 63 15.88 -6.48 20.61
CA ALA A 63 16.68 -6.70 19.42
C ALA A 63 18.20 -6.68 19.70
N HIS A 64 18.63 -6.27 20.90
CA HIS A 64 20.05 -6.07 21.26
C HIS A 64 20.75 -5.10 20.33
N GLU A 65 19.99 -4.11 19.83
CA GLU A 65 20.52 -3.03 19.03
C GLU A 65 21.06 -1.93 19.94
N ALA A 66 22.03 -1.17 19.43
CA ALA A 66 22.54 -0.02 20.16
C ALA A 66 21.43 1.03 20.33
N LEU A 67 21.19 1.46 21.56
CA LEU A 67 20.31 2.59 21.84
C LEU A 67 20.93 3.87 21.25
N PRO A 68 20.13 4.71 20.57
CA PRO A 68 20.60 6.01 20.12
C PRO A 68 21.04 6.89 21.29
N GLU A 69 22.10 7.67 21.09
CA GLU A 69 22.57 8.61 22.11
C GLU A 69 21.61 9.78 22.26
N ILE A 70 21.08 9.96 23.48
CA ILE A 70 20.20 11.09 23.82
C ILE A 70 20.92 12.01 24.81
N PRO A 71 21.04 13.32 24.51
CA PRO A 71 21.69 14.25 25.42
C PRO A 71 20.97 14.32 26.78
N GLY A 72 21.71 14.03 27.85
CA GLY A 72 21.21 14.00 29.22
C GLY A 72 20.71 12.64 29.72
N ALA A 73 20.80 11.58 28.89
CA ALA A 73 20.64 10.20 29.34
C ALA A 73 22.00 9.60 29.73
N SER A 74 22.08 8.91 30.86
CA SER A 74 23.26 8.10 31.20
C SER A 74 23.48 6.96 30.21
N ASN A 75 24.76 6.63 29.96
CA ASN A 75 25.14 5.48 29.13
C ASN A 75 24.90 4.14 29.85
N ALA A 76 24.51 4.14 31.13
CA ALA A 76 24.35 2.92 31.92
C ALA A 76 23.29 1.95 31.36
N LEU A 77 22.21 2.45 30.74
CA LEU A 77 21.21 1.60 30.10
C LEU A 77 21.75 0.91 28.84
N GLN A 78 22.55 1.63 28.07
CA GLN A 78 23.23 1.12 26.89
C GLN A 78 24.31 0.10 27.27
N THR A 79 25.11 0.40 28.30
CA THR A 79 26.08 -0.55 28.87
C THR A 79 25.38 -1.83 29.31
N LEU A 80 24.25 -1.75 30.03
CA LEU A 80 23.48 -2.92 30.44
C LEU A 80 22.91 -3.71 29.25
N ALA A 81 22.39 -3.00 28.24
CA ALA A 81 21.84 -3.61 27.02
C ALA A 81 22.90 -4.35 26.19
N LEU A 82 24.16 -3.89 26.23
CA LEU A 82 25.28 -4.46 25.49
C LEU A 82 26.12 -5.46 26.31
N GLU A 83 26.17 -5.34 27.63
CA GLU A 83 26.86 -6.28 28.53
C GLU A 83 26.08 -7.59 28.68
N ILE A 84 24.75 -7.53 28.63
CA ILE A 84 23.88 -8.70 28.68
C ILE A 84 23.59 -9.15 27.25
N HIS A 85 24.55 -9.87 26.64
CA HIS A 85 24.27 -10.57 25.39
C HIS A 85 23.60 -11.92 25.72
N PRO A 86 22.42 -12.24 25.17
CA PRO A 86 21.76 -13.54 25.34
C PRO A 86 22.55 -14.66 24.67
N SER A 87 23.75 -14.40 24.12
CA SER A 87 24.66 -15.39 23.57
C SER A 87 25.66 -15.94 24.59
N ALA A 88 25.76 -15.38 25.80
CA ALA A 88 26.73 -15.83 26.80
C ALA A 88 26.33 -17.13 27.52
N SER A 89 25.05 -17.51 27.51
CA SER A 89 24.55 -18.72 28.18
C SER A 89 23.54 -19.46 27.31
N LEU A 90 23.91 -20.66 26.87
CA LEU A 90 23.03 -21.58 26.14
C LEU A 90 21.75 -21.90 26.94
N VAL A 91 21.85 -21.88 28.28
CA VAL A 91 20.72 -22.09 29.19
C VAL A 91 19.74 -20.93 29.13
N GLU A 92 20.23 -19.68 29.11
CA GLU A 92 19.37 -18.49 29.01
C GLU A 92 18.69 -18.39 27.64
N GLN A 93 19.38 -18.74 26.55
CA GLN A 93 18.77 -18.85 25.22
C GLN A 93 17.63 -19.86 25.21
N THR A 94 17.88 -21.02 25.80
CA THR A 94 16.89 -22.08 25.91
C THR A 94 15.71 -21.60 26.76
N ILE A 95 15.96 -20.97 27.91
CA ILE A 95 14.90 -20.41 28.77
C ILE A 95 14.08 -19.35 28.04
N LEU A 96 14.70 -18.42 27.31
CA LEU A 96 14.00 -17.38 26.55
C LEU A 96 13.19 -17.95 25.40
N GLN A 97 13.76 -18.91 24.66
CA GLN A 97 13.07 -19.62 23.59
C GLN A 97 11.89 -20.43 24.15
N THR A 98 12.10 -21.15 25.24
CA THR A 98 11.06 -21.91 25.96
C THR A 98 10.00 -20.97 26.52
N ALA A 99 10.35 -19.83 27.12
CA ALA A 99 9.39 -18.85 27.62
C ALA A 99 8.56 -18.25 26.48
N ARG A 100 9.17 -17.99 25.31
CA ARG A 100 8.47 -17.55 24.10
C ARG A 100 7.52 -18.62 23.58
N THR A 101 7.96 -19.88 23.54
CA THR A 101 7.12 -21.02 23.17
C THR A 101 5.98 -21.21 24.16
N ILE A 102 6.24 -21.15 25.47
CA ILE A 102 5.21 -21.22 26.52
C ILE A 102 4.24 -20.05 26.42
N LEU A 103 4.70 -18.83 26.12
CA LEU A 103 3.81 -17.68 25.90
C LEU A 103 2.93 -17.90 24.67
N GLU A 104 3.46 -18.49 23.61
CA GLU A 104 2.67 -18.88 22.43
C GLU A 104 1.71 -20.04 22.74
N GLU A 105 2.15 -21.06 23.47
CA GLU A 105 1.32 -22.18 23.89
C GLU A 105 0.24 -21.75 24.87
N VAL A 106 0.50 -20.84 25.82
CA VAL A 106 -0.50 -20.25 26.70
C VAL A 106 -1.48 -19.39 25.91
N ARG A 107 -1.02 -18.68 24.86
CA ARG A 107 -1.92 -17.99 23.91
C ARG A 107 -2.77 -18.98 23.11
N LEU A 108 -2.26 -20.17 22.81
CA LEU A 108 -2.96 -21.24 22.09
C LEU A 108 -3.91 -22.05 23.00
N LEU A 109 -3.54 -22.28 24.27
CA LEU A 109 -4.33 -22.96 25.30
C LEU A 109 -5.49 -22.08 25.77
N ARG A 110 -5.26 -20.76 25.87
CA ARG A 110 -6.36 -19.78 26.00
C ARG A 110 -7.30 -19.79 24.79
N ARG A 111 -6.92 -20.42 23.67
CA ARG A 111 -7.71 -20.55 22.44
C ARG A 111 -8.34 -21.93 22.22
N GLY A 112 -8.23 -22.91 23.13
CA GLY A 112 -8.98 -24.17 22.95
C GLY A 112 -8.93 -25.24 24.05
N GLY A 113 -10.11 -25.54 24.61
CA GLY A 113 -10.47 -26.79 25.31
C GLY A 113 -11.96 -26.80 25.73
N GLY A 114 -12.77 -27.77 25.28
CA GLY A 114 -14.18 -28.05 25.72
C GLY A 114 -14.29 -29.44 26.39
N SER A 115 -15.30 -29.89 27.16
CA SER A 115 -16.79 -29.76 27.21
C SER A 115 -17.33 -30.33 28.57
N PRO A 116 -18.62 -30.28 29.03
CA PRO A 116 -19.88 -30.09 28.29
C PRO A 116 -20.77 -28.92 28.78
N GLU A 117 -21.87 -28.74 28.03
CA GLU A 117 -22.79 -27.60 27.90
C GLU A 117 -23.32 -26.95 29.20
N LYS A 118 -22.92 -25.68 29.41
CA LYS A 118 -23.57 -24.64 30.21
C LYS A 118 -22.96 -23.28 29.82
N PRO A 119 -23.67 -22.18 30.08
CA PRO A 119 -24.37 -21.35 29.08
C PRO A 119 -23.46 -20.73 27.99
N ARG A 120 -24.02 -20.50 26.80
CA ARG A 120 -23.33 -19.90 25.63
C ARG A 120 -22.63 -18.59 25.99
N ILE A 121 -21.29 -18.62 26.05
CA ILE A 121 -20.41 -17.45 26.05
C ILE A 121 -20.05 -17.16 24.58
N PRO A 122 -20.16 -15.91 24.11
CA PRO A 122 -19.93 -15.57 22.71
C PRO A 122 -18.50 -15.92 22.29
N GLU A 123 -18.36 -16.62 21.16
CA GLU A 123 -17.07 -16.99 20.56
C GLU A 123 -16.14 -15.76 20.50
N ALA A 124 -14.89 -15.92 20.95
CA ALA A 124 -13.86 -14.93 20.68
C ALA A 124 -13.71 -14.82 19.15
N ARG A 125 -14.27 -13.74 18.58
CA ARG A 125 -14.23 -13.46 17.14
C ARG A 125 -12.78 -13.59 16.67
N ARG A 126 -12.52 -14.48 15.71
CA ARG A 126 -11.29 -14.41 14.91
C ARG A 126 -11.15 -12.96 14.44
N PRO A 127 -9.95 -12.34 14.49
CA PRO A 127 -9.79 -11.00 13.95
C PRO A 127 -10.36 -11.02 12.54
N SER A 128 -11.32 -10.14 12.29
CA SER A 128 -12.06 -10.19 11.06
C SER A 128 -11.11 -9.98 9.89
N LEU A 129 -11.28 -10.79 8.85
CA LEU A 129 -10.67 -10.49 7.56
C LEU A 129 -11.36 -9.28 6.92
N ARG A 130 -12.54 -8.88 7.40
CA ARG A 130 -13.27 -7.72 6.87
C ARG A 130 -12.45 -6.45 7.07
N ILE A 131 -12.07 -5.84 5.96
CA ILE A 131 -11.36 -4.56 5.96
C ILE A 131 -12.23 -3.51 6.64
N SER A 132 -13.54 -3.51 6.43
CA SER A 132 -14.45 -2.55 7.07
C SER A 132 -14.47 -2.62 8.59
N GLU A 133 -14.44 -3.83 9.15
CA GLU A 133 -14.39 -4.01 10.61
C GLU A 133 -13.04 -3.56 11.15
N TYR A 134 -11.95 -3.91 10.49
CA TYR A 134 -10.61 -3.48 10.90
C TYR A 134 -10.42 -1.95 10.83
N VAL A 135 -10.88 -1.33 9.74
CA VAL A 135 -10.79 0.13 9.57
C VAL A 135 -11.56 0.84 10.70
N GLN A 136 -12.72 0.30 11.09
CA GLN A 136 -13.49 0.79 12.24
C GLN A 136 -12.75 0.60 13.57
N GLU A 137 -12.09 -0.54 13.78
CA GLU A 137 -11.30 -0.81 14.99
C GLU A 137 -10.13 0.17 15.18
N VAL A 138 -9.52 0.64 14.09
CA VAL A 138 -8.47 1.67 14.13
C VAL A 138 -9.03 3.11 14.19
N GLY A 139 -10.35 3.26 14.29
CA GLY A 139 -11.02 4.55 14.48
C GLY A 139 -11.31 5.31 13.18
N LEU A 140 -11.30 4.63 12.03
CA LEU A 140 -11.59 5.19 10.72
C LEU A 140 -12.91 4.63 10.17
N GLY A 141 -13.52 5.30 9.20
CA GLY A 141 -14.60 4.75 8.38
C GLY A 141 -14.08 4.24 7.04
N VAL A 142 -14.80 3.32 6.41
CA VAL A 142 -14.58 2.98 5.00
C VAL A 142 -15.90 2.99 4.25
N GLN A 143 -15.88 3.57 3.06
CA GLN A 143 -16.97 3.52 2.11
C GLN A 143 -16.49 2.82 0.85
N PRO A 144 -17.15 1.74 0.39
CA PRO A 144 -16.85 1.16 -0.90
C PRO A 144 -17.19 2.17 -2.01
N ALA A 145 -16.33 2.29 -3.02
CA ALA A 145 -16.66 3.10 -4.18
C ALA A 145 -17.75 2.44 -5.02
N HIS A 146 -18.61 3.28 -5.61
CA HIS A 146 -19.52 2.88 -6.65
C HIS A 146 -19.16 3.63 -7.93
N ASN A 147 -18.70 2.91 -8.95
CA ASN A 147 -18.21 3.52 -10.19
C ASN A 147 -19.33 3.84 -11.20
N GLY A 148 -20.59 3.45 -10.92
CA GLY A 148 -21.74 3.70 -11.78
C GLY A 148 -21.67 3.01 -13.15
N LEU A 149 -20.80 2.01 -13.31
CA LEU A 149 -20.67 1.22 -14.53
C LEU A 149 -21.63 0.04 -14.51
N SER A 150 -22.22 -0.25 -15.66
CA SER A 150 -22.92 -1.52 -15.88
C SER A 150 -21.95 -2.69 -15.91
N GLU A 151 -22.43 -3.90 -15.64
CA GLU A 151 -21.60 -5.12 -15.70
C GLU A 151 -20.97 -5.33 -17.10
N ALA A 152 -21.68 -4.95 -18.16
CA ALA A 152 -21.17 -5.03 -19.53
C ALA A 152 -20.03 -4.04 -19.77
N GLU A 153 -20.17 -2.79 -19.33
CA GLU A 153 -19.10 -1.78 -19.40
C GLU A 153 -17.86 -2.21 -18.61
N GLU A 154 -18.06 -2.73 -17.40
CA GLU A 154 -16.95 -3.19 -16.55
C GLU A 154 -16.15 -4.32 -17.23
N LYS A 155 -16.83 -5.31 -17.83
CA LYS A 155 -16.16 -6.40 -18.59
C LYS A 155 -15.36 -5.90 -19.78
N ILE A 156 -15.87 -4.90 -20.49
CA ILE A 156 -15.16 -4.26 -21.60
C ILE A 156 -13.90 -3.56 -21.08
N PHE A 157 -14.03 -2.81 -19.98
CA PHE A 157 -12.93 -2.07 -19.39
C PHE A 157 -11.86 -3.01 -18.84
N GLU A 158 -12.24 -4.13 -18.21
CA GLU A 158 -11.34 -5.19 -17.77
C GLU A 158 -10.55 -5.79 -18.94
N ARG A 159 -11.23 -6.14 -20.04
CA ARG A 159 -10.60 -6.69 -21.26
C ARG A 159 -9.59 -5.72 -21.85
N VAL A 160 -9.94 -4.44 -21.97
CA VAL A 160 -9.03 -3.38 -22.45
C VAL A 160 -7.83 -3.23 -21.51
N SER A 161 -8.08 -3.20 -20.21
CA SER A 161 -7.06 -3.00 -19.17
C SER A 161 -6.05 -4.15 -19.14
N SER A 162 -6.53 -5.40 -19.22
CA SER A 162 -5.67 -6.59 -19.31
C SER A 162 -4.86 -6.60 -20.60
N PHE A 163 -5.49 -6.30 -21.74
CA PHE A 163 -4.77 -6.25 -23.01
C PHE A 163 -3.64 -5.22 -22.99
N LEU A 164 -3.91 -4.04 -22.41
CA LEU A 164 -2.96 -2.95 -22.30
C LEU A 164 -1.82 -3.26 -21.32
N GLY A 165 -2.12 -3.76 -20.12
CA GLY A 165 -1.12 -4.06 -19.11
C GLY A 165 -0.15 -5.17 -19.51
N GLU A 166 -0.65 -6.26 -20.09
CA GLU A 166 0.18 -7.38 -20.57
C GLU A 166 1.13 -7.01 -21.72
N ARG A 167 0.81 -5.95 -22.47
CA ARG A 167 1.49 -5.59 -23.73
C ARG A 167 1.96 -4.14 -23.73
N TYR A 168 2.12 -3.53 -22.56
CA TYR A 168 2.38 -2.09 -22.45
C TYR A 168 3.62 -1.65 -23.22
N GLY A 169 4.71 -2.43 -23.20
CA GLY A 169 5.93 -2.11 -23.95
C GLY A 169 5.71 -1.91 -25.46
N SER A 170 4.80 -2.67 -26.07
CA SER A 170 4.41 -2.51 -27.49
C SER A 170 3.38 -1.41 -27.71
N LEU A 171 2.67 -0.99 -26.66
CA LEU A 171 1.52 -0.09 -26.70
C LEU A 171 1.83 1.31 -26.17
N GLU A 172 2.99 1.53 -25.55
CA GLU A 172 3.37 2.79 -24.90
C GLU A 172 3.14 3.99 -25.82
N GLY A 173 3.66 3.94 -27.04
CA GLY A 173 3.53 5.03 -28.00
C GLY A 173 2.07 5.36 -28.35
N LEU A 174 1.21 4.35 -28.51
CA LEU A 174 -0.22 4.53 -28.75
C LEU A 174 -0.93 5.05 -27.50
N TYR A 175 -0.60 4.53 -26.32
CA TYR A 175 -1.16 4.97 -25.06
C TYR A 175 -0.88 6.45 -24.80
N GLN A 176 0.32 6.94 -25.12
CA GLN A 176 0.63 8.37 -25.02
C GLN A 176 -0.25 9.21 -25.97
N LYS A 177 -0.59 8.71 -27.16
CA LYS A 177 -1.55 9.39 -28.06
C LYS A 177 -2.97 9.39 -27.50
N LEU A 178 -3.40 8.30 -26.85
CA LEU A 178 -4.68 8.23 -26.15
C LEU A 178 -4.74 9.25 -25.00
N LYS A 179 -3.74 9.30 -24.12
CA LYS A 179 -3.66 10.32 -23.04
C LYS A 179 -3.67 11.74 -23.59
N ALA A 180 -2.90 12.02 -24.64
CA ALA A 180 -2.90 13.35 -25.25
C ALA A 180 -4.26 13.71 -25.86
N ALA A 181 -4.99 12.73 -26.41
CA ALA A 181 -6.31 12.95 -26.98
C ALA A 181 -7.38 13.30 -25.93
N THR A 182 -7.27 12.84 -24.67
CA THR A 182 -8.23 13.20 -23.62
C THR A 182 -8.19 14.69 -23.24
N GLN A 183 -7.10 15.38 -23.60
CA GLN A 183 -6.91 16.82 -23.36
C GLN A 183 -7.36 17.70 -24.54
N LYS A 184 -7.78 17.09 -25.65
CA LYS A 184 -8.25 17.81 -26.85
C LYS A 184 -9.76 17.83 -26.91
N ASP A 185 -10.34 18.97 -27.28
CA ASP A 185 -11.79 19.12 -27.42
C ASP A 185 -12.42 18.15 -28.43
N ASN A 186 -11.69 17.82 -29.51
CA ASN A 186 -12.20 16.88 -30.51
C ASN A 186 -11.86 15.42 -30.20
N GLY A 187 -10.95 15.13 -29.25
CA GLY A 187 -10.52 13.77 -28.93
C GLY A 187 -9.77 13.04 -30.07
N GLU A 188 -9.31 13.75 -31.10
CA GLU A 188 -8.68 13.15 -32.28
C GLU A 188 -7.18 12.91 -32.08
N PHE A 189 -6.73 11.77 -32.57
CA PHE A 189 -5.32 11.45 -32.64
C PHE A 189 -4.95 10.64 -33.88
N GLN A 190 -3.67 10.73 -34.20
CA GLN A 190 -3.01 9.90 -35.19
C GLN A 190 -1.75 9.30 -34.59
N TYR A 191 -1.42 8.08 -35.01
CA TYR A 191 -0.23 7.38 -34.55
C TYR A 191 0.44 6.65 -35.72
N SER A 192 1.71 6.94 -35.97
CA SER A 192 2.49 6.26 -37.00
C SER A 192 3.07 4.97 -36.44
N LEU A 193 2.88 3.89 -37.17
CA LEU A 193 3.39 2.56 -36.88
C LEU A 193 4.57 2.18 -37.81
N ALA A 194 5.13 3.16 -38.53
CA ALA A 194 6.13 2.91 -39.56
C ALA A 194 7.42 2.30 -39.01
N SER A 195 7.80 2.66 -37.78
CA SER A 195 8.97 2.15 -37.07
C SER A 195 8.72 0.88 -36.25
N LEU A 196 7.47 0.41 -36.17
CA LEU A 196 7.11 -0.75 -35.36
C LEU A 196 7.28 -2.07 -36.13
N SER A 197 7.46 -3.17 -35.41
CA SER A 197 7.45 -4.51 -36.00
C SER A 197 6.04 -4.88 -36.51
N GLN A 198 5.92 -5.91 -37.35
CA GLN A 198 4.60 -6.40 -37.79
C GLN A 198 3.76 -6.92 -36.62
N GLN A 199 4.41 -7.56 -35.63
CA GLN A 199 3.76 -7.99 -34.41
C GLN A 199 3.20 -6.80 -33.63
N ASP A 200 3.99 -5.75 -33.44
CA ASP A 200 3.56 -4.55 -32.71
C ASP A 200 2.46 -3.78 -33.46
N ILE A 201 2.49 -3.74 -34.80
CA ILE A 201 1.38 -3.22 -35.60
C ILE A 201 0.09 -4.01 -35.28
N GLY A 202 0.18 -5.34 -35.24
CA GLY A 202 -0.94 -6.20 -34.88
C GLY A 202 -1.47 -5.86 -33.48
N ILE A 203 -0.59 -5.74 -32.49
CA ILE A 203 -0.97 -5.41 -31.10
C ILE A 203 -1.66 -4.03 -31.02
N ASN A 204 -1.10 -3.01 -31.69
CA ASN A 204 -1.64 -1.66 -31.68
C ASN A 204 -3.01 -1.58 -32.36
N THR A 205 -3.17 -2.23 -33.51
CA THR A 205 -4.45 -2.26 -34.23
C THR A 205 -5.51 -3.08 -33.48
N GLN A 206 -5.11 -4.16 -32.79
CA GLN A 206 -6.00 -4.92 -31.90
C GLN A 206 -6.52 -4.07 -30.75
N LEU A 207 -5.65 -3.31 -30.05
CA LEU A 207 -6.12 -2.41 -28.99
C LEU A 207 -7.14 -1.40 -29.53
N CYS A 208 -6.88 -0.78 -30.68
CA CYS A 208 -7.85 0.15 -31.27
C CYS A 208 -9.17 -0.53 -31.65
N THR A 209 -9.15 -1.77 -32.14
CA THR A 209 -10.36 -2.57 -32.37
C THR A 209 -11.11 -2.81 -31.06
N LEU A 210 -10.42 -3.22 -29.99
CA LEU A 210 -11.03 -3.42 -28.66
C LEU A 210 -11.70 -2.14 -28.15
N LEU A 211 -11.00 -1.01 -28.25
CA LEU A 211 -11.54 0.29 -27.85
C LEU A 211 -12.75 0.68 -28.71
N LYS A 212 -12.74 0.38 -30.02
CA LYS A 212 -13.85 0.69 -30.92
C LYS A 212 -15.08 -0.19 -30.64
N GLU A 213 -14.90 -1.49 -30.49
CA GLU A 213 -15.95 -2.44 -30.10
C GLU A 213 -16.53 -2.10 -28.73
N GLY A 214 -15.68 -1.63 -27.82
CA GLY A 214 -16.06 -1.20 -26.47
C GLY A 214 -16.74 0.16 -26.39
N GLY A 215 -16.96 0.85 -27.52
CA GLY A 215 -17.56 2.18 -27.54
C GLY A 215 -16.63 3.32 -27.06
N LEU A 216 -15.37 3.02 -26.73
CA LEU A 216 -14.36 3.99 -26.26
C LEU A 216 -13.76 4.84 -27.40
N LEU A 217 -13.97 4.42 -28.66
CA LEU A 217 -13.65 5.21 -29.85
C LEU A 217 -14.91 5.54 -30.67
N LYS A 218 -15.12 6.83 -30.94
CA LYS A 218 -16.11 7.32 -31.92
C LYS A 218 -15.73 6.89 -33.33
N SER A 219 -14.46 6.96 -33.69
CA SER A 219 -13.95 6.49 -34.99
C SER A 219 -12.59 5.82 -34.85
N TYR A 220 -12.32 4.87 -35.76
CA TYR A 220 -11.04 4.19 -35.87
C TYR A 220 -10.84 3.71 -37.31
N THR A 221 -9.70 4.09 -37.90
CA THR A 221 -9.26 3.63 -39.22
C THR A 221 -7.76 3.37 -39.17
N TYR A 222 -7.33 2.21 -39.65
CA TYR A 222 -5.93 1.92 -39.94
C TYR A 222 -5.67 2.05 -41.44
N SER A 223 -4.62 2.80 -41.81
CA SER A 223 -4.13 2.90 -43.19
C SER A 223 -2.90 2.01 -43.36
N PRO A 224 -3.00 0.86 -44.05
CA PRO A 224 -1.85 -0.02 -44.29
C PRO A 224 -0.77 0.66 -45.14
N LYS A 225 -1.19 1.45 -46.15
CA LYS A 225 -0.28 2.18 -47.04
C LYS A 225 0.59 3.18 -46.28
N GLN A 226 0.00 3.90 -45.32
CA GLN A 226 0.72 4.88 -44.52
C GLN A 226 1.27 4.33 -43.20
N ARG A 227 0.96 3.06 -42.88
CA ARG A 227 1.19 2.42 -41.58
C ARG A 227 0.80 3.37 -40.45
N ARG A 228 -0.45 3.84 -40.46
CA ARG A 228 -0.92 4.91 -39.57
C ARG A 228 -2.33 4.65 -39.07
N ILE A 229 -2.54 4.90 -37.78
CA ILE A 229 -3.84 4.89 -37.12
C ILE A 229 -4.41 6.31 -37.13
N TYR A 230 -5.69 6.42 -37.42
CA TYR A 230 -6.52 7.61 -37.25
C TYR A 230 -7.71 7.23 -36.38
N ALA A 231 -7.93 7.95 -35.29
CA ALA A 231 -9.01 7.62 -34.38
C ALA A 231 -9.47 8.83 -33.57
N ARG A 232 -10.67 8.72 -33.03
CA ARG A 232 -11.30 9.72 -32.17
C ARG A 232 -11.87 9.06 -30.93
N LEU A 233 -11.47 9.52 -29.74
CA LEU A 233 -12.01 9.06 -28.47
C LEU A 233 -13.51 9.37 -28.34
N ALA A 234 -14.21 8.53 -27.60
CA ALA A 234 -15.52 8.88 -27.09
C ALA A 234 -15.41 10.05 -26.10
N ASP A 235 -16.43 10.90 -26.12
CA ASP A 235 -16.45 12.16 -25.37
C ASP A 235 -17.39 11.98 -24.19
N ASP A 236 -16.93 11.17 -23.24
CA ASP A 236 -17.64 10.86 -22.01
C ASP A 236 -16.64 10.69 -20.86
N GLY A 237 -17.12 10.92 -19.63
CA GLY A 237 -16.27 10.88 -18.44
C GLY A 237 -15.68 9.50 -18.15
N LYS A 238 -16.36 8.41 -18.53
CA LYS A 238 -15.92 7.03 -18.27
C LYS A 238 -14.72 6.67 -19.14
N THR A 239 -14.78 7.01 -20.44
CA THR A 239 -13.68 6.87 -21.39
C THR A 239 -12.47 7.68 -20.93
N ARG A 240 -12.68 8.95 -20.55
CA ARG A 240 -11.61 9.81 -20.05
C ARG A 240 -10.94 9.19 -18.82
N SER A 241 -11.73 8.82 -17.80
CA SER A 241 -11.26 8.22 -16.55
C SER A 241 -10.47 6.93 -16.78
N LEU A 242 -10.95 6.05 -17.66
CA LEU A 242 -10.26 4.81 -18.01
C LEU A 242 -8.87 5.10 -18.59
N ILE A 243 -8.77 6.00 -19.58
CA ILE A 243 -7.50 6.30 -20.27
C ILE A 243 -6.50 7.02 -19.36
N THR A 244 -6.97 7.91 -18.49
CA THR A 244 -6.09 8.73 -17.63
C THR A 244 -5.52 7.98 -16.42
N GLY A 245 -6.08 6.84 -16.04
CA GLY A 245 -5.57 6.07 -14.89
C GLY A 245 -6.31 4.76 -14.64
N GLY A 246 -7.64 4.76 -14.81
CA GLY A 246 -8.50 3.66 -14.38
C GLY A 246 -8.22 2.32 -15.04
N TRP A 247 -7.53 2.28 -16.18
CA TRP A 247 -7.11 1.02 -16.80
C TRP A 247 -6.01 0.32 -15.98
N LEU A 248 -5.09 1.09 -15.38
CA LEU A 248 -3.96 0.54 -14.63
C LEU A 248 -4.44 -0.06 -13.31
N GLU A 249 -5.34 0.64 -12.62
CA GLU A 249 -6.05 0.15 -11.43
C GLU A 249 -6.76 -1.18 -11.72
N ARG A 250 -7.50 -1.25 -12.83
CA ARG A 250 -8.21 -2.47 -13.26
C ARG A 250 -7.26 -3.60 -13.65
N TYR A 251 -6.13 -3.28 -14.27
CA TYR A 251 -5.08 -4.26 -14.56
C TYR A 251 -4.52 -4.82 -13.25
N ALA A 252 -4.11 -3.96 -12.32
CA ALA A 252 -3.59 -4.37 -11.03
C ALA A 252 -4.57 -5.25 -10.24
N ARG A 253 -5.85 -4.83 -10.20
CA ARG A 253 -6.94 -5.63 -9.62
C ARG A 253 -7.00 -7.04 -10.22
N GLN A 254 -6.96 -7.16 -11.55
CA GLN A 254 -7.05 -8.47 -12.21
C GLN A 254 -5.86 -9.36 -11.88
N VAL A 255 -4.64 -8.80 -11.83
CA VAL A 255 -3.45 -9.55 -11.42
C VAL A 255 -3.56 -10.02 -9.97
N VAL A 256 -3.98 -9.15 -9.04
CA VAL A 256 -4.22 -9.50 -7.63
C VAL A 256 -5.26 -10.61 -7.50
N GLN A 257 -6.42 -10.46 -8.14
CA GLN A 257 -7.50 -11.44 -8.09
C GLN A 257 -7.07 -12.79 -8.69
N LEU A 258 -6.29 -12.79 -9.76
CA LEU A 258 -5.77 -14.01 -10.38
C LEU A 258 -4.82 -14.75 -9.43
N THR A 259 -3.87 -14.06 -8.80
CA THR A 259 -2.94 -14.66 -7.83
C THR A 259 -3.69 -15.22 -6.61
N LEU A 260 -4.67 -14.48 -6.06
CA LEU A 260 -5.50 -14.95 -4.95
C LEU A 260 -6.30 -16.21 -5.31
N ARG A 261 -6.91 -16.25 -6.50
CA ARG A 261 -7.67 -17.41 -6.99
C ARG A 261 -6.77 -18.62 -7.20
N ARG A 262 -5.61 -18.45 -7.84
CA ARG A 262 -4.64 -19.53 -8.11
C ARG A 262 -4.16 -20.19 -6.83
N ARG A 263 -3.98 -19.42 -5.76
CA ARG A 263 -3.48 -19.89 -4.47
C ARG A 263 -4.57 -20.23 -3.45
N ASN A 264 -5.84 -20.00 -3.81
CA ASN A 264 -7.00 -20.22 -2.92
C ASN A 264 -6.84 -19.52 -1.56
N ILE A 265 -6.37 -18.28 -1.56
CA ILE A 265 -6.09 -17.53 -0.32
C ILE A 265 -7.40 -16.93 0.20
N PRO A 266 -7.79 -17.16 1.47
CA PRO A 266 -8.91 -16.47 2.08
C PRO A 266 -8.60 -14.99 2.23
N HIS A 267 -9.49 -14.12 1.78
CA HIS A 267 -9.24 -12.68 1.76
C HIS A 267 -10.52 -11.85 1.82
N ASP A 268 -10.37 -10.57 2.18
CA ASP A 268 -11.30 -9.50 1.87
C ASP A 268 -10.57 -8.49 1.00
N LEU A 269 -11.25 -8.00 -0.05
CA LEU A 269 -10.67 -7.13 -1.07
C LEU A 269 -11.63 -5.96 -1.30
N LEU A 270 -11.15 -4.74 -1.08
CA LEU A 270 -11.86 -3.51 -1.43
C LEU A 270 -11.17 -2.84 -2.60
N LEU A 271 -11.98 -2.38 -3.54
CA LEU A 271 -11.56 -1.69 -4.76
C LEU A 271 -11.99 -0.24 -4.66
N ASN A 272 -11.05 0.66 -4.88
CA ASN A 272 -11.21 2.10 -4.76
C ASN A 272 -11.91 2.53 -3.44
N PRO A 273 -11.65 1.91 -2.26
CA PRO A 273 -12.31 2.34 -1.02
C PRO A 273 -11.96 3.79 -0.68
N VAL A 274 -12.95 4.51 -0.14
CA VAL A 274 -12.75 5.82 0.45
C VAL A 274 -12.68 5.67 1.97
N LEU A 275 -11.50 5.91 2.53
CA LEU A 275 -11.29 6.01 3.98
C LEU A 275 -11.81 7.34 4.49
N LEU A 276 -12.56 7.30 5.58
CA LEU A 276 -13.20 8.45 6.22
C LEU A 276 -12.54 8.70 7.56
N TYR A 277 -11.99 9.89 7.74
CA TYR A 277 -11.34 10.27 8.99
C TYR A 277 -12.33 11.02 9.89
N PRO A 278 -12.18 10.93 11.23
CA PRO A 278 -13.06 11.63 12.17
C PRO A 278 -13.07 13.16 12.03
N ASN A 279 -12.05 13.75 11.40
CA ASN A 279 -11.98 15.19 11.11
C ASN A 279 -12.72 15.60 9.83
N GLY A 280 -13.31 14.64 9.09
CA GLY A 280 -14.00 14.88 7.83
C GLY A 280 -13.14 14.63 6.59
N ASP A 281 -11.84 14.35 6.74
CA ASP A 281 -10.99 14.06 5.58
C ASP A 281 -11.37 12.74 4.91
N ARG A 282 -11.21 12.70 3.59
CA ARG A 282 -11.53 11.54 2.76
C ARG A 282 -10.33 11.18 1.90
N PHE A 283 -9.97 9.89 1.91
CA PHE A 283 -8.82 9.37 1.18
C PHE A 283 -9.24 8.16 0.37
N GLU A 284 -9.17 8.29 -0.95
CA GLU A 284 -9.31 7.15 -1.86
C GLU A 284 -7.97 6.40 -1.92
N VAL A 285 -8.07 5.08 -2.00
CA VAL A 285 -6.97 4.16 -2.21
C VAL A 285 -7.40 3.21 -3.31
N ASP A 286 -6.54 2.91 -4.30
CA ASP A 286 -6.97 2.09 -5.44
C ASP A 286 -7.34 0.66 -5.03
N LEU A 287 -6.60 0.05 -4.10
CA LEU A 287 -6.89 -1.31 -3.64
C LEU A 287 -6.41 -1.56 -2.21
N LEU A 288 -7.30 -2.14 -1.39
CA LEU A 288 -6.96 -2.71 -0.08
C LEU A 288 -7.25 -4.21 -0.08
N LEU A 289 -6.28 -5.00 0.32
CA LEU A 289 -6.38 -6.45 0.40
C LEU A 289 -5.96 -6.92 1.79
N ARG A 290 -6.85 -7.65 2.47
CA ARG A 290 -6.55 -8.27 3.75
C ARG A 290 -6.64 -9.78 3.64
N THR A 291 -5.59 -10.45 4.08
CA THR A 291 -5.50 -11.91 4.23
C THR A 291 -5.13 -12.22 5.68
N PRO A 292 -5.09 -13.49 6.12
CA PRO A 292 -4.67 -13.82 7.48
C PRO A 292 -3.23 -13.42 7.82
N GLN A 293 -2.36 -13.22 6.81
CA GLN A 293 -0.92 -12.95 6.99
C GLN A 293 -0.49 -11.55 6.53
N LEU A 294 -1.33 -10.84 5.78
CA LEU A 294 -0.97 -9.62 5.06
C LEU A 294 -2.12 -8.62 5.08
N PHE A 295 -1.78 -7.33 5.25
CA PHE A 295 -2.67 -6.24 4.91
C PHE A 295 -1.99 -5.34 3.88
N LEU A 296 -2.36 -5.49 2.61
CA LEU A 296 -1.76 -4.82 1.46
C LEU A 296 -2.55 -3.57 1.08
N LEU A 297 -1.83 -2.47 0.90
CA LEU A 297 -2.29 -1.28 0.19
C LEU A 297 -1.62 -1.26 -1.17
N LEU A 298 -2.39 -1.13 -2.24
CA LEU A 298 -1.86 -0.98 -3.59
C LEU A 298 -2.37 0.33 -4.20
N GLU A 299 -1.44 1.14 -4.70
CA GLU A 299 -1.68 2.42 -5.38
C GLU A 299 -1.08 2.39 -6.79
N CYS A 300 -1.80 2.90 -7.79
CA CYS A 300 -1.45 2.90 -9.19
C CYS A 300 -1.19 4.33 -9.70
N LYS A 301 -0.13 4.52 -10.47
CA LYS A 301 0.16 5.80 -11.14
C LYS A 301 0.60 5.60 -12.57
N THR A 302 -0.08 6.31 -13.49
CA THR A 302 0.30 6.40 -14.91
C THR A 302 1.25 7.59 -15.20
N GLY A 303 1.69 8.30 -14.15
CA GLY A 303 2.55 9.49 -14.18
C GLY A 303 2.41 10.30 -12.88
N GLY A 304 3.27 11.30 -12.66
CA GLY A 304 3.17 12.25 -11.54
C GLY A 304 3.25 11.61 -10.14
N TYR A 305 4.04 10.54 -9.99
CA TYR A 305 4.07 9.73 -8.77
C TYR A 305 4.87 10.33 -7.61
N GLU A 306 5.57 11.44 -7.84
CA GLU A 306 6.31 12.18 -6.80
C GLU A 306 5.34 12.90 -5.85
N GLU A 307 4.16 13.25 -6.35
CA GLU A 307 3.09 13.85 -5.56
C GLU A 307 2.34 12.74 -4.79
N ASN A 308 2.05 12.98 -3.51
CA ASN A 308 1.23 12.14 -2.64
C ASN A 308 1.89 10.89 -2.01
N LEU A 309 3.20 10.67 -2.12
CA LEU A 309 3.87 9.56 -1.41
C LEU A 309 3.73 9.68 0.12
N GLU A 310 3.94 10.87 0.67
CA GLU A 310 3.75 11.16 2.09
C GLU A 310 2.32 10.88 2.56
N ARG A 311 1.34 11.14 1.69
CA ARG A 311 -0.09 10.90 1.98
C ARG A 311 -0.37 9.42 2.20
N HIS A 312 0.20 8.54 1.40
CA HIS A 312 0.01 7.10 1.55
C HIS A 312 0.86 6.52 2.67
N GLN A 313 1.99 7.13 2.99
CA GLN A 313 2.74 6.80 4.21
C GLN A 313 1.90 7.03 5.46
N ARG A 314 1.18 8.16 5.50
CA ARG A 314 0.24 8.46 6.58
C ARG A 314 -0.91 7.44 6.64
N ILE A 315 -1.56 7.16 5.51
CA ILE A 315 -2.64 6.16 5.45
C ILE A 315 -2.15 4.78 5.91
N ALA A 316 -0.97 4.35 5.47
CA ALA A 316 -0.40 3.07 5.87
C ALA A 316 -0.10 3.03 7.37
N ALA A 317 0.44 4.11 7.95
CA ALA A 317 0.66 4.21 9.38
C ALA A 317 -0.66 4.15 10.18
N ASP A 318 -1.67 4.90 9.75
CA ASP A 318 -3.00 4.93 10.40
C ASP A 318 -3.71 3.57 10.33
N LEU A 319 -3.55 2.85 9.21
CA LEU A 319 -4.03 1.47 9.03
C LEU A 319 -3.07 0.41 9.59
N ARG A 320 -1.94 0.80 10.20
CA ARG A 320 -0.89 -0.09 10.73
C ARG A 320 -0.39 -1.11 9.71
N ILE A 321 -0.34 -0.71 8.44
CA ILE A 321 0.20 -1.48 7.33
C ILE A 321 1.72 -1.28 7.31
N PRO A 322 2.53 -2.36 7.38
CA PRO A 322 3.98 -2.26 7.24
C PRO A 322 4.36 -1.65 5.88
N ALA A 323 5.39 -0.79 5.83
CA ALA A 323 5.82 -0.12 4.60
C ALA A 323 6.08 -1.09 3.42
N LYS A 324 6.63 -2.28 3.70
CA LYS A 324 6.85 -3.32 2.68
C LYS A 324 5.55 -3.89 2.07
N GLN A 325 4.41 -3.73 2.75
CA GLN A 325 3.07 -4.09 2.31
C GLN A 325 2.30 -2.90 1.71
N VAL A 326 2.98 -1.79 1.47
CA VAL A 326 2.52 -0.68 0.61
C VAL A 326 3.15 -0.88 -0.75
N LEU A 327 2.34 -1.12 -1.77
CA LEU A 327 2.78 -1.44 -3.12
C LEU A 327 2.36 -0.33 -4.09
N TYR A 328 3.33 0.27 -4.75
CA TYR A 328 3.13 1.27 -5.80
C TYR A 328 3.37 0.68 -7.17
N LEU A 329 2.36 0.70 -8.01
CA LEU A 329 2.46 0.35 -9.42
C LEU A 329 2.70 1.62 -10.24
N LEU A 330 3.94 1.80 -10.71
CA LEU A 330 4.36 2.93 -11.52
C LEU A 330 4.56 2.48 -12.96
N LEU A 331 3.69 2.97 -13.84
CA LEU A 331 3.69 2.58 -15.26
C LEU A 331 4.94 3.05 -16.00
N GLY A 332 5.62 2.14 -16.70
CA GLY A 332 6.73 2.47 -17.59
C GLY A 332 7.99 2.98 -16.88
N VAL A 333 8.03 2.95 -15.55
CA VAL A 333 9.20 3.39 -14.78
C VAL A 333 10.26 2.28 -14.76
N PRO A 334 11.53 2.58 -15.09
CA PRO A 334 12.62 1.60 -15.07
C PRO A 334 12.87 1.02 -13.68
N GLU A 335 13.20 -0.26 -13.60
CA GLU A 335 13.43 -0.98 -12.33
C GLU A 335 14.53 -0.35 -11.46
N THR A 336 15.57 0.23 -12.07
CA THR A 336 16.61 0.95 -11.32
C THR A 336 16.06 2.15 -10.54
N VAL A 337 15.09 2.87 -11.12
CA VAL A 337 14.42 4.00 -10.46
C VAL A 337 13.47 3.48 -9.37
N LEU A 338 12.78 2.37 -9.61
CA LEU A 338 11.91 1.74 -8.61
C LEU A 338 12.71 1.31 -7.36
N ASP A 339 13.90 0.75 -7.56
CA ASP A 339 14.79 0.34 -6.47
C ASP A 339 15.27 1.53 -5.64
N GLU A 340 15.61 2.65 -6.28
CA GLU A 340 15.97 3.90 -5.60
C GLU A 340 14.81 4.43 -4.76
N LEU A 341 13.60 4.47 -5.33
CA LEU A 341 12.38 4.87 -4.62
C LEU A 341 12.09 3.93 -3.44
N SER A 342 12.27 2.62 -3.60
CA SER A 342 12.10 1.64 -2.53
C SER A 342 13.08 1.87 -1.38
N ARG A 343 14.35 2.21 -1.66
CA ARG A 343 15.33 2.54 -0.60
C ARG A 343 14.98 3.84 0.11
N GLN A 344 14.49 4.84 -0.62
CA GLN A 344 14.15 6.14 -0.07
C GLN A 344 12.90 6.10 0.82
N TRP A 345 11.85 5.39 0.39
CA TRP A 345 10.53 5.44 1.05
C TRP A 345 10.21 4.20 1.88
N GLY A 346 10.95 3.10 1.71
CA GLY A 346 10.68 1.81 2.36
C GLY A 346 9.45 1.06 1.82
N PHE A 347 8.74 1.64 0.85
CA PHE A 347 7.65 0.98 0.13
C PHE A 347 8.15 -0.02 -0.91
N THR A 348 7.23 -0.85 -1.38
CA THR A 348 7.45 -1.69 -2.55
C THR A 348 7.04 -0.94 -3.81
N PHE A 349 7.97 -0.65 -4.72
CA PHE A 349 7.65 -0.11 -6.03
C PHE A 349 7.79 -1.20 -7.10
N VAL A 350 6.82 -1.25 -8.02
CA VAL A 350 6.79 -2.17 -9.16
C VAL A 350 6.32 -1.42 -10.41
N ASN A 351 6.58 -1.99 -11.58
CA ASN A 351 5.99 -1.55 -12.83
C ASN A 351 5.09 -2.67 -13.38
N GLU A 352 4.51 -2.45 -14.57
CA GLU A 352 3.62 -3.41 -15.21
C GLU A 352 4.28 -4.75 -15.53
N LYS A 353 5.63 -4.80 -15.61
CA LYS A 353 6.40 -6.03 -15.88
C LYS A 353 6.65 -6.84 -14.60
N THR A 354 6.91 -6.17 -13.49
CA THR A 354 7.34 -6.80 -12.23
C THR A 354 6.20 -7.05 -11.22
N LEU A 355 5.02 -6.45 -11.45
CA LEU A 355 3.86 -6.57 -10.55
C LEU A 355 3.49 -8.03 -10.25
N SER A 356 3.35 -8.86 -11.28
CA SER A 356 2.90 -10.25 -11.11
C SER A 356 3.87 -11.06 -10.26
N GLU A 357 5.16 -10.99 -10.57
CA GLU A 357 6.20 -11.70 -9.81
C GLU A 357 6.23 -11.22 -8.35
N ARG A 358 6.10 -9.91 -8.11
CA ARG A 358 6.11 -9.36 -6.76
C ARG A 358 4.90 -9.84 -5.95
N LEU A 359 3.71 -9.88 -6.54
CA LEU A 359 2.51 -10.38 -5.87
C LEU A 359 2.62 -11.87 -5.55
N GLU A 360 3.19 -12.68 -6.45
CA GLU A 360 3.43 -14.11 -6.18
C GLU A 360 4.39 -14.33 -4.99
N ARG A 361 5.36 -13.43 -4.78
CA ARG A 361 6.26 -13.48 -3.61
C ARG A 361 5.63 -12.94 -2.32
N LEU A 362 4.74 -11.95 -2.41
CA LEU A 362 4.09 -11.34 -1.24
C LEU A 362 2.91 -12.18 -0.71
N LEU A 363 2.21 -12.87 -1.60
CA LEU A 363 1.04 -13.71 -1.29
C LEU A 363 1.40 -15.20 -1.20
N GLY A 364 2.68 -15.54 -1.30
CA GLY A 364 3.20 -16.90 -1.13
C GLY A 364 3.99 -17.05 0.13
#